data_AF-A0A419A473-F1
#
_entry.id   AF-A0A419A473-F1
#
_cell.length_a   1.000
_cell.length_b   1.000
_cell.length_c   1.000
_cell.angle_alpha   90.00
_cell.angle_beta   90.00
_cell.angle_gamma   90.00
#
_symmetry.space_group_name_H-M   'P 1'
#
loop_
_entity.id
_entity.type
_entity.pdbx_description
1 polymer ?
#
loop_
_entity_poly.entity_id
_entity_poly.type
_entity_poly.pdbx_seq_one_letter_code
_entity_poly.pdbx_strand_id
1 'polypeptide(L)' 'ATTRMGERSLRRLLIIGANSVIIKRHVHAAARPGTWLGGMLTRKPPMLVRVALANKMARIVWALMVRGGVYMAPATAA' A
#
# COMPACT_ATOMS: atom_id res chain seq x y z
N ALA A 1 2.70 14.04 18.00
CA ALA A 1 4.17 14.07 18.15
C ALA A 1 4.81 13.33 16.98
N THR A 2 5.47 14.07 16.11
CA THR A 2 6.18 13.54 14.95
C THR A 2 7.53 13.01 15.43
N THR A 3 7.74 11.70 15.32
CA THR A 3 9.02 11.07 15.71
C THR A 3 9.95 11.00 14.50
N ARG A 4 11.24 10.65 14.67
CA ARG A 4 12.13 10.28 13.54
C ARG A 4 11.52 9.20 12.64
N MET A 5 10.63 8.37 13.20
CA MET A 5 9.89 7.34 12.48
C MET A 5 8.60 7.85 11.80
N GLY A 6 8.40 9.18 11.77
CA GLY A 6 7.17 9.82 11.33
C GLY A 6 6.09 9.88 12.41
N GLU A 7 4.88 10.23 11.99
CA GLU A 7 3.71 10.27 12.86
C GLU A 7 3.04 8.88 12.94
N ARG A 8 2.80 8.42 14.18
CA ARG A 8 2.19 7.11 14.44
C ARG A 8 0.78 7.00 13.85
N SER A 9 0.01 8.08 13.86
CA SER A 9 -1.37 8.09 13.37
C SER A 9 -1.42 7.95 11.85
N LEU A 10 -0.60 8.69 11.11
CA LEU A 10 -0.46 8.52 9.66
C LEU A 10 -0.09 7.07 9.27
N ARG A 11 0.85 6.45 9.98
CA ARG A 11 1.19 5.04 9.72
C ARG A 11 0.01 4.11 9.97
N ARG A 12 -0.77 4.32 11.04
CA ARG A 12 -1.99 3.53 11.28
C ARG A 12 -3.00 3.70 10.15
N LEU A 13 -3.24 4.93 9.69
CA LEU A 13 -4.16 5.21 8.60
C LEU A 13 -3.75 4.48 7.31
N LEU A 14 -2.45 4.50 6.97
CA LEU A 14 -1.93 3.77 5.81
C LEU A 14 -2.09 2.25 5.95
N ILE A 15 -1.89 1.70 7.15
CA ILE A 15 -2.09 0.26 7.41
C ILE A 15 -3.58 -0.10 7.30
N ILE A 16 -4.49 0.75 7.79
CA ILE A 16 -5.93 0.56 7.69
C ILE A 16 -6.36 0.59 6.21
N GLY A 17 -5.88 1.56 5.43
CA GLY A 17 -6.12 1.62 3.98
C GLY A 17 -5.59 0.39 3.24
N ALA A 18 -4.38 -0.06 3.57
CA ALA A 18 -3.81 -1.30 3.04
C ALA A 18 -4.65 -2.54 3.41
N ASN A 19 -5.20 -2.59 4.61
CA ASN A 19 -6.09 -3.67 5.04
C ASN A 19 -7.38 -3.72 4.20
N SER A 20 -7.98 -2.57 3.87
CA SER A 20 -9.16 -2.51 3.00
C SER A 20 -8.89 -3.11 1.62
N VAL A 21 -7.71 -2.82 1.02
CA VAL A 21 -7.31 -3.40 -0.28
C VAL A 21 -7.15 -4.93 -0.20
N ILE A 22 -6.60 -5.43 0.90
CA ILE A 22 -6.37 -6.87 1.10
C ILE A 22 -7.68 -7.61 1.42
N ILE A 23 -8.58 -7.03 2.22
CA ILE A 23 -9.89 -7.64 2.52
C ILE A 23 -10.74 -7.69 1.25
N LYS A 24 -10.78 -6.60 0.47
CA LYS A 24 -11.51 -6.53 -0.81
C LYS A 24 -10.67 -7.02 -2.00
N ARG A 25 -9.74 -7.97 -1.78
CA ARG A 25 -8.81 -8.44 -2.83
C ARG A 25 -9.49 -9.01 -4.08
N HIS A 26 -10.72 -9.49 -3.94
CA HIS A 26 -11.53 -10.02 -5.05
C HIS A 26 -12.03 -8.92 -5.99
N VAL A 27 -12.15 -7.68 -5.48
CA VAL A 27 -12.64 -6.51 -6.24
C VAL A 27 -11.47 -5.63 -6.70
N HIS A 28 -10.40 -5.54 -5.91
CA HIS A 28 -9.26 -4.70 -6.24
C HIS A 28 -8.31 -5.39 -7.24
N ALA A 29 -8.17 -4.79 -8.43
CA ALA A 29 -7.21 -5.22 -9.46
C ALA A 29 -5.79 -5.39 -8.91
N ALA A 30 -5.37 -4.49 -8.01
CA ALA A 30 -4.04 -4.52 -7.39
C ALA A 30 -3.76 -5.78 -6.56
N ALA A 31 -4.79 -6.48 -6.07
CA ALA A 31 -4.65 -7.68 -5.21
C ALA A 31 -5.04 -8.98 -5.92
N ARG A 32 -5.27 -8.93 -7.25
CA ARG A 32 -5.57 -10.11 -8.05
C ARG A 32 -4.38 -11.07 -8.13
N PRO A 33 -4.63 -12.38 -8.36
CA PRO A 33 -3.58 -13.33 -8.72
C PRO A 33 -2.78 -12.79 -9.92
N GLY A 34 -1.45 -12.91 -9.87
CA GLY A 34 -0.55 -12.37 -10.89
C GLY A 34 0.03 -10.98 -10.60
N THR A 35 -0.56 -10.20 -9.68
CA THR A 35 0.05 -8.94 -9.25
C THR A 35 1.09 -9.15 -8.16
N TRP A 36 1.96 -8.16 -7.95
CA TRP A 36 2.92 -8.15 -6.83
C TRP A 36 2.26 -8.41 -5.47
N LEU A 37 1.08 -7.81 -5.22
CA LEU A 37 0.36 -7.99 -3.96
C LEU A 37 -0.29 -9.37 -3.87
N GLY A 38 -0.88 -9.87 -4.96
CA GLY A 38 -1.42 -11.22 -5.04
C GLY A 38 -0.34 -12.27 -4.78
N GLY A 39 0.82 -12.14 -5.43
CA GLY A 39 1.97 -13.00 -5.21
C GLY A 39 2.46 -12.97 -3.76
N MET A 40 2.50 -11.79 -3.13
CA MET A 40 2.89 -11.69 -1.72
C MET A 40 1.89 -12.34 -0.77
N LEU A 41 0.59 -12.23 -1.04
CA LEU A 41 -0.47 -12.88 -0.26
C LEU A 41 -0.41 -14.41 -0.34
N THR A 42 0.15 -14.99 -1.41
CA THR A 42 0.35 -16.45 -1.51
C THR A 42 1.54 -16.94 -0.66
N ARG A 43 2.54 -16.09 -0.42
CA ARG A 43 3.82 -16.49 0.19
C ARG A 43 3.99 -16.04 1.64
N LYS A 44 3.20 -15.06 2.10
CA LYS A 44 3.45 -14.35 3.36
C LYS A 44 2.15 -14.13 4.14
N PRO A 45 2.18 -14.17 5.49
CA PRO A 45 1.01 -13.88 6.30
C PRO A 45 0.48 -12.47 6.02
N PRO A 46 -0.85 -12.28 6.00
CA PRO A 46 -1.50 -11.06 5.54
C PRO A 46 -1.11 -9.82 6.33
N MET A 47 -0.75 -9.98 7.61
CA MET A 47 -0.30 -8.86 8.44
C MET A 47 1.00 -8.22 7.93
N LEU A 48 1.96 -9.02 7.47
CA LEU A 48 3.19 -8.50 6.87
C LEU A 48 2.91 -7.82 5.53
N VAL A 49 1.98 -8.39 4.75
CA VAL A 49 1.57 -7.82 3.47
C VAL A 49 0.91 -6.46 3.64
N ARG A 50 0.07 -6.27 4.67
CA ARG A 50 -0.53 -4.96 5.01
C ARG A 50 0.54 -3.90 5.26
N VAL A 51 1.57 -4.24 6.03
CA VAL A 51 2.67 -3.30 6.36
C VAL A 51 3.49 -2.98 5.11
N ALA A 52 3.80 -3.99 4.29
CA ALA A 52 4.51 -3.79 3.03
C ALA A 52 3.73 -2.88 2.06
N LEU A 53 2.42 -3.10 1.95
CA LEU A 53 1.54 -2.26 1.14
C LEU A 53 1.47 -0.83 1.68
N ALA A 54 1.33 -0.65 2.99
CA ALA A 54 1.35 0.66 3.63
C ALA A 54 2.68 1.40 3.37
N ASN A 55 3.82 0.70 3.43
CA ASN A 55 5.12 1.29 3.10
C ASN A 55 5.20 1.71 1.62
N LYS A 56 4.65 0.91 0.71
CA LYS A 56 4.54 1.27 -0.72
C LYS A 56 3.69 2.53 -0.92
N MET A 57 2.53 2.62 -0.24
CA MET A 57 1.68 3.82 -0.28
C MET A 57 2.40 5.05 0.28
N ALA A 58 3.12 4.92 1.41
CA ALA A 58 3.91 6.01 1.97
C ALA A 58 4.97 6.53 1.00
N ARG A 59 5.62 5.63 0.25
CA ARG A 59 6.63 5.97 -0.76
C ARG A 59 6.04 6.73 -1.95
N ILE A 60 4.84 6.35 -2.38
CA ILE A 60 4.08 7.06 -3.42
C ILE A 60 3.69 8.46 -2.93
N VAL A 61 3.12 8.57 -1.72
CA VAL A 61 2.75 9.86 -1.12
C VAL A 61 3.96 10.76 -1.01
N TRP A 62 5.08 10.26 -0.48
CA TRP A 62 6.32 11.04 -0.40
C TRP A 62 6.81 11.49 -1.79
N ALA A 63 6.76 10.61 -2.79
CA ALA A 63 7.18 10.96 -4.15
C ALA A 63 6.32 12.08 -4.73
N LEU A 64 5.01 12.05 -4.50
CA LEU A 64 4.08 13.11 -4.92
C LEU A 64 4.34 14.41 -4.17
N MET A 65 4.59 14.35 -2.86
CA MET A 65 4.88 15.54 -2.05
C MET A 65 6.21 16.20 -2.45
N VAL A 66 7.24 15.42 -2.76
CA VAL A 66 8.58 15.95 -3.08
C VAL A 66 8.68 16.44 -4.52
N ARG A 67 8.13 15.69 -5.48
CA ARG A 67 8.27 16.03 -6.90
C ARG A 67 7.15 16.93 -7.42
N GLY A 68 6.04 17.02 -6.70
CA GLY A 68 4.80 17.54 -7.25
C GLY A 68 4.23 16.58 -8.30
N GLY A 69 2.92 16.64 -8.52
CA GLY A 69 2.26 15.84 -9.56
C GLY A 69 0.93 15.25 -9.11
N VAL A 70 0.17 14.76 -10.08
CA VAL A 70 -1.12 14.11 -9.87
C VAL A 70 -0.88 12.62 -9.65
N TYR A 71 -1.55 12.04 -8.64
CA TYR A 71 -1.52 10.60 -8.42
C TYR A 71 -2.13 9.89 -9.62
N MET A 72 -1.30 9.17 -10.37
CA MET A 72 -1.74 8.22 -11.36
C MET A 72 -1.83 6.85 -10.69
N ALA A 73 -3.04 6.29 -10.66
CA ALA A 73 -3.21 4.93 -10.20
C ALA A 73 -2.28 4.02 -11.03
N PRO A 74 -1.53 3.10 -10.41
CA PRO A 74 -0.67 2.21 -11.16
C PRO A 74 -1.55 1.43 -12.12
N ALA A 75 -1.43 1.73 -13.42
CA ALA A 75 -2.01 0.92 -14.47
C ALA A 75 -1.54 -0.51 -14.20
N THR A 76 -2.48 -1.45 -14.18
CA THR A 76 -2.12 -2.86 -14.05
C THR A 76 -1.31 -3.15 -15.30
N ALA A 77 0.03 -3.21 -15.17
CA ALA A 77 0.88 -3.59 -16.28
C ALA A 77 0.38 -4.95 -16.76
N ALA A 78 -0.05 -4.99 -18.03
CA ALA A 78 -0.60 -6.16 -18.68
C ALA A 78 0.42 -7.30 -18.73
#